data_AF-A0A6P2ABP8-F1
#
_entry.id   AF-A0A6P2ABP8-F1
#
_cell.length_a   1.000
_cell.length_b   1.000
_cell.length_c   1.000
_cell.angle_alpha   90.00
_cell.angle_beta   90.00
_cell.angle_gamma   90.00
#
_symmetry.space_group_name_H-M   'P 1'
#
loop_
_entity.id
_entity.type
_entity.pdbx_description
1 polymer ?
#
loop_
_entity_poly.entity_id
_entity_poly.type
_entity_poly.pdbx_seq_one_letter_code
_entity_poly.pdbx_strand_id
1 'polypeptide(L)'
;MDKILGFDLRSLAIFRLGIGAIVIIDLWIRWGDVKAHYSDSGIVPRKLLTDNFYWSINAISGYPWVQWLIFWVALLIAICFLVGYRTRLAAIATWVMMISLHNRNPFILFAGDDVLRALLFWSMFLPLGATYSFDSALNNHNQPLPKRWLSGATIALIFQICYFYMWSVAYKHQSPFWQNGDAVYYSLSFDYYATPVSNLLLSLPDSILKFLTWFTLWFELLGPLIVLLPLIPIFSAKICRYLAISLFVGLHFSFGLIFTIGLFPALGIITWLVFLPSEFWDGLQQRLDTPSRQGLKIYYDSDCGFCKKVVHLLRTLLILPKTPLLPAQDYPSIYTDLERYNSWVIEDCQSKRYYKWQGLTYVVSLSPVFFPLGIIMSQKLISFWGNKFYTAIANNRQLAGTFIKPLKFRPLILKSSLTLNIITLSLFALASLWNWRTFINTLYWRDDLRKPWVETQYQVLNRRTVNRLEPLAKLTRLDQSWSIFAPNPPMDDGWYVVTATLKDGSEVDILRNQIGTITWDKPTRKERNKVLKNMQWRSYFIRLNRSIGDILLPEFAAYLVREWNQNNLDSQHIKSLTIYFMDETTVSPGEKQTVTKVERYVIQFP
;
A
#
# COMPACT_ATOMS: atom_id res chain seq x y z
N MET A 1 -11.84 -17.50 22.74
CA MET A 1 -11.48 -17.22 21.33
C MET A 1 -11.19 -15.74 21.06
N ASP A 2 -12.05 -14.79 21.40
CA ASP A 2 -11.84 -13.35 21.13
C ASP A 2 -10.55 -12.76 21.74
N LYS A 3 -10.19 -13.14 22.97
CA LYS A 3 -8.89 -12.76 23.57
C LYS A 3 -7.66 -13.27 22.79
N ILE A 4 -7.82 -14.33 22.00
CA ILE A 4 -6.73 -15.01 21.28
C ILE A 4 -6.64 -14.51 19.84
N LEU A 5 -7.76 -14.53 19.11
CA LEU A 5 -7.80 -14.20 17.67
C LEU A 5 -8.42 -12.82 17.37
N GLY A 6 -9.08 -12.17 18.32
CA GLY A 6 -9.71 -10.87 18.11
C GLY A 6 -8.69 -9.75 17.93
N PHE A 7 -8.97 -8.82 17.03
CA PHE A 7 -8.18 -7.59 16.87
C PHE A 7 -8.70 -6.50 17.80
N ASP A 8 -7.80 -5.73 18.42
CA ASP A 8 -8.20 -4.50 19.12
C ASP A 8 -8.67 -3.47 18.09
N LEU A 9 -9.77 -2.76 18.37
CA LEU A 9 -10.32 -1.76 17.44
C LEU A 9 -9.34 -0.62 17.16
N ARG A 10 -8.42 -0.32 18.08
CA ARG A 10 -7.36 0.69 17.86
C ARG A 10 -6.31 0.19 16.85
N SER A 11 -5.98 -1.10 16.88
CA SER A 11 -5.09 -1.73 15.89
C SER A 11 -5.71 -1.73 14.49
N LEU A 12 -7.02 -2.01 14.38
CA LEU A 12 -7.75 -1.88 13.12
C LEU A 12 -7.74 -0.44 12.57
N ALA A 13 -7.80 0.57 13.44
CA ALA A 13 -7.72 1.96 13.02
C ALA A 13 -6.34 2.31 12.45
N ILE A 14 -5.25 1.84 13.06
CA ILE A 14 -3.89 2.00 12.51
C ILE A 14 -3.73 1.26 11.19
N PHE A 15 -4.26 0.04 11.09
CA PHE A 15 -4.25 -0.73 9.85
C PHE A 15 -4.94 0.03 8.70
N ARG A 16 -6.13 0.60 8.95
CA ARG A 16 -6.84 1.46 7.99
C ARG A 16 -6.03 2.71 7.63
N LEU A 17 -5.49 3.43 8.61
CA LEU A 17 -4.68 4.63 8.38
C LEU A 17 -3.44 4.31 7.54
N GLY A 18 -2.75 3.22 7.86
CA GLY A 18 -1.58 2.77 7.12
C GLY A 18 -1.92 2.40 5.68
N ILE A 19 -2.92 1.53 5.46
CA ILE A 19 -3.31 1.12 4.10
C ILE A 19 -3.83 2.32 3.30
N GLY A 20 -4.65 3.18 3.90
CA GLY A 20 -5.13 4.40 3.25
C GLY A 20 -3.97 5.30 2.82
N ALA A 21 -2.94 5.45 3.66
CA ALA A 21 -1.75 6.22 3.33
C ALA A 21 -0.94 5.58 2.20
N ILE A 22 -0.77 4.25 2.23
CA ILE A 22 -0.10 3.50 1.15
C ILE A 22 -0.81 3.71 -0.19
N VAL A 23 -2.15 3.63 -0.22
CA VAL A 23 -2.93 3.87 -1.44
C VAL A 23 -2.73 5.29 -1.96
N ILE A 24 -2.78 6.30 -1.08
CA ILE A 24 -2.58 7.71 -1.47
C ILE A 24 -1.17 7.93 -2.03
N ILE A 25 -0.15 7.37 -1.38
CA ILE A 25 1.25 7.49 -1.82
C ILE A 25 1.45 6.74 -3.15
N ASP A 26 0.87 5.55 -3.31
CA ASP A 26 0.93 4.80 -4.57
C ASP A 26 0.28 5.57 -5.73
N LEU A 27 -0.92 6.12 -5.52
CA LEU A 27 -1.59 6.97 -6.49
C LEU A 27 -0.75 8.21 -6.83
N TRP A 28 -0.10 8.83 -5.84
CA TRP A 28 0.77 9.98 -6.05
C TRP A 28 2.04 9.64 -6.85
N ILE A 29 2.68 8.50 -6.57
CA ILE A 29 3.83 8.02 -7.35
C ILE A 29 3.42 7.77 -8.80
N ARG A 30 2.30 7.07 -9.00
CA ARG A 30 1.77 6.72 -10.33
C ARG A 30 1.22 7.94 -11.07
N TRP A 31 0.80 8.99 -10.36
CA TRP A 31 0.34 10.27 -10.91
C TRP A 31 1.35 10.75 -11.96
N GLY A 32 2.63 10.88 -11.61
CA GLY A 32 3.67 11.40 -12.51
C GLY A 32 3.82 10.68 -13.86
N ASP A 33 3.38 9.42 -13.97
CA ASP A 33 3.53 8.59 -15.19
C ASP A 33 2.16 8.20 -15.80
N VAL A 34 1.08 8.93 -15.50
CA VAL A 34 -0.28 8.60 -16.00
C VAL A 34 -0.33 8.45 -17.53
N LYS A 35 0.30 9.37 -18.27
CA LYS A 35 0.40 9.30 -19.74
C LYS A 35 1.12 8.03 -20.17
N ALA A 36 2.29 7.75 -19.60
CA ALA A 36 3.13 6.62 -19.98
C ALA A 36 2.46 5.28 -19.66
N HIS A 37 1.89 5.11 -18.46
CA HIS A 37 1.46 3.81 -17.96
C HIS A 37 -0.02 3.49 -18.21
N TYR A 38 -0.89 4.48 -18.41
CA TYR A 38 -2.34 4.27 -18.38
C TYR A 38 -3.09 4.83 -19.60
N SER A 39 -2.39 5.44 -20.58
CA SER A 39 -2.99 6.00 -21.80
C SER A 39 -2.71 5.15 -23.06
N ASP A 40 -3.46 5.39 -24.14
CA ASP A 40 -3.23 4.76 -25.46
C ASP A 40 -1.99 5.35 -26.16
N SER A 41 -1.52 6.53 -25.74
CA SER A 41 -0.25 7.10 -26.20
C SER A 41 0.97 6.58 -25.45
N GLY A 42 0.76 5.78 -24.39
CA GLY A 42 1.79 5.26 -23.50
C GLY A 42 2.44 3.95 -23.97
N ILE A 43 3.04 3.23 -23.02
CA ILE A 43 3.77 1.98 -23.24
C ILE A 43 2.87 0.73 -23.24
N VAL A 44 1.64 0.84 -22.73
CA VAL A 44 0.62 -0.23 -22.75
C VAL A 44 -0.72 0.36 -23.20
N PRO A 45 -0.94 0.50 -24.52
CA PRO A 45 -2.24 0.91 -25.05
C PRO A 45 -3.32 -0.15 -24.81
N ARG A 46 -4.59 0.26 -24.78
CA ARG A 46 -5.70 -0.64 -24.45
C ARG A 46 -5.88 -1.81 -25.41
N LYS A 47 -5.38 -1.71 -26.65
CA LYS A 47 -5.41 -2.82 -27.62
C LYS A 47 -4.63 -4.07 -27.15
N LEU A 48 -3.71 -3.91 -26.19
CA LEU A 48 -2.96 -5.02 -25.57
C LEU A 48 -3.73 -5.69 -24.41
N LEU A 49 -4.87 -5.14 -23.99
CA LEU A 49 -5.69 -5.74 -22.96
C LEU A 49 -6.47 -6.92 -23.54
N THR A 50 -6.43 -8.05 -22.86
CA THR A 50 -7.11 -9.28 -23.28
C THR A 50 -8.46 -9.42 -22.58
N ASP A 51 -9.44 -9.98 -23.28
CA ASP A 51 -10.75 -10.26 -22.71
C ASP A 51 -10.70 -11.55 -21.86
N ASN A 52 -10.38 -11.37 -20.57
CA ASN A 52 -10.09 -12.47 -19.64
C ASN A 52 -10.86 -12.33 -18.31
N PHE A 53 -12.03 -11.68 -18.31
CA PHE A 53 -12.84 -11.33 -17.12
C PHE A 53 -12.22 -10.31 -16.14
N TYR A 54 -11.03 -9.78 -16.43
CA TYR A 54 -10.43 -8.70 -15.65
C TYR A 54 -11.01 -7.36 -16.09
N TRP A 55 -11.85 -6.78 -15.23
CA TRP A 55 -12.50 -5.51 -15.47
C TRP A 55 -11.60 -4.33 -15.06
N SER A 56 -11.77 -3.19 -15.72
CA SER A 56 -11.08 -1.94 -15.38
C SER A 56 -11.89 -0.72 -15.81
N ILE A 57 -12.23 0.14 -14.85
CA ILE A 57 -12.81 1.48 -15.12
C ILE A 57 -11.80 2.35 -15.87
N ASN A 58 -10.50 2.19 -15.56
CA ASN A 58 -9.41 2.85 -16.26
C ASN A 58 -9.31 2.41 -17.74
N ALA A 59 -9.99 1.35 -18.19
CA ALA A 59 -10.02 0.97 -19.60
C ALA A 59 -11.09 1.71 -20.43
N ILE A 60 -12.00 2.47 -19.80
CA ILE A 60 -13.08 3.19 -20.50
C ILE A 60 -12.54 4.19 -21.54
N SER A 61 -11.38 4.80 -21.28
CA SER A 61 -10.76 5.76 -22.19
C SER A 61 -9.25 5.63 -22.23
N GLY A 62 -8.66 5.84 -23.41
CA GLY A 62 -7.21 5.88 -23.62
C GLY A 62 -6.61 7.27 -23.48
N TYR A 63 -7.43 8.32 -23.31
CA TYR A 63 -6.94 9.69 -23.25
C TYR A 63 -6.32 10.01 -21.88
N PRO A 64 -5.13 10.65 -21.83
CA PRO A 64 -4.47 10.97 -20.57
C PRO A 64 -5.34 11.78 -19.59
N TRP A 65 -6.07 12.79 -20.07
CA TRP A 65 -6.91 13.64 -19.22
C TRP A 65 -8.05 12.87 -18.51
N VAL A 66 -8.60 11.83 -19.14
CA VAL A 66 -9.60 10.96 -18.49
C VAL A 66 -8.95 10.14 -17.38
N GLN A 67 -7.73 9.65 -17.61
CA GLN A 67 -6.99 8.92 -16.58
C GLN A 67 -6.66 9.82 -15.38
N TRP A 68 -6.22 11.05 -15.61
CA TRP A 68 -6.02 12.03 -14.54
C TRP A 68 -7.28 12.27 -13.71
N LEU A 69 -8.45 12.37 -14.35
CA LEU A 69 -9.72 12.50 -13.66
C LEU A 69 -10.04 11.27 -12.81
N ILE A 70 -9.87 10.05 -13.35
CA ILE A 70 -10.09 8.79 -12.63
C ILE A 70 -9.14 8.69 -11.41
N PHE A 71 -7.86 9.06 -11.58
CA PHE A 71 -6.89 9.11 -10.48
C PHE A 71 -7.28 10.11 -9.40
N TRP A 72 -7.78 11.28 -9.79
CA TRP A 72 -8.23 12.30 -8.83
C TRP A 72 -9.43 11.81 -8.01
N VAL A 73 -10.39 11.16 -8.66
CA VAL A 73 -11.52 10.50 -7.98
C VAL A 73 -11.03 9.39 -7.05
N ALA A 74 -10.10 8.55 -7.49
CA ALA A 74 -9.50 7.50 -6.66
C ALA A 74 -8.81 8.09 -5.42
N LEU A 75 -8.09 9.20 -5.58
CA LEU A 75 -7.41 9.91 -4.49
C LEU A 75 -8.41 10.42 -3.45
N LEU A 76 -9.51 11.05 -3.88
CA LEU A 76 -10.55 11.52 -2.96
C LEU A 76 -11.22 10.36 -2.20
N ILE A 77 -11.47 9.24 -2.86
CA ILE A 77 -12.01 8.02 -2.25
C ILE A 77 -11.02 7.47 -1.21
N ALA A 78 -9.73 7.40 -1.55
CA ALA A 78 -8.68 6.93 -0.66
C ALA A 78 -8.53 7.85 0.57
N ILE A 79 -8.66 9.17 0.42
CA ILE A 79 -8.71 10.12 1.54
C ILE A 79 -9.92 9.85 2.42
N CYS A 80 -11.10 9.61 1.85
CA CYS A 80 -12.29 9.24 2.62
C CYS A 80 -12.08 7.94 3.41
N PHE A 81 -11.41 6.95 2.82
CA PHE A 81 -11.05 5.71 3.49
C PHE A 81 -10.04 5.95 4.63
N LEU A 82 -8.98 6.71 4.37
CA LEU A 82 -7.96 7.10 5.35
C LEU A 82 -8.60 7.76 6.59
N VAL A 83 -9.42 8.80 6.39
CA VAL A 83 -10.06 9.52 7.50
C VAL A 83 -11.25 8.76 8.10
N GLY A 84 -11.74 7.72 7.41
CA GLY A 84 -12.83 6.86 7.84
C GLY A 84 -14.16 7.58 7.85
N TYR A 85 -14.44 8.24 6.74
CA TYR A 85 -15.76 8.76 6.42
C TYR A 85 -16.48 7.72 5.58
N ARG A 86 -17.65 7.25 6.03
CA ARG A 86 -18.39 6.16 5.36
C ARG A 86 -17.48 4.95 5.13
N THR A 87 -16.71 4.58 6.16
CA THR A 87 -15.50 3.77 6.05
C THR A 87 -15.70 2.48 5.26
N ARG A 88 -16.82 1.78 5.45
CA ARG A 88 -17.11 0.55 4.69
C ARG A 88 -17.31 0.79 3.20
N LEU A 89 -18.07 1.82 2.82
CA LEU A 89 -18.25 2.19 1.41
C LEU A 89 -16.95 2.70 0.81
N ALA A 90 -16.19 3.52 1.55
CA ALA A 90 -14.90 4.01 1.12
C ALA A 90 -13.89 2.86 0.94
N ALA A 91 -13.91 1.83 1.79
CA ALA A 91 -13.07 0.63 1.65
C ALA A 91 -13.41 -0.13 0.36
N ILE A 92 -14.70 -0.37 0.10
CA ILE A 92 -15.17 -1.02 -1.14
C ILE A 92 -14.75 -0.21 -2.36
N ALA A 93 -15.01 1.09 -2.34
CA ALA A 93 -14.67 1.98 -3.46
C ALA A 93 -13.14 2.06 -3.68
N THR A 94 -12.34 2.14 -2.60
CA THR A 94 -10.88 2.12 -2.69
C THR A 94 -10.40 0.82 -3.32
N TRP A 95 -10.92 -0.34 -2.86
CA TRP A 95 -10.60 -1.63 -3.45
C TRP A 95 -10.97 -1.68 -4.94
N VAL A 96 -12.16 -1.19 -5.32
CA VAL A 96 -12.61 -1.13 -6.72
C VAL A 96 -11.65 -0.31 -7.58
N MET A 97 -11.26 0.88 -7.13
CA MET A 97 -10.34 1.75 -7.87
C MET A 97 -8.95 1.12 -8.01
N MET A 98 -8.45 0.46 -6.97
CA MET A 98 -7.15 -0.22 -7.03
C MET A 98 -7.17 -1.44 -7.97
N ILE A 99 -8.24 -2.25 -7.95
CA ILE A 99 -8.37 -3.35 -8.92
C ILE A 99 -8.45 -2.82 -10.34
N SER A 100 -9.25 -1.78 -10.57
CA SER A 100 -9.36 -1.12 -11.86
C SER A 100 -7.99 -0.66 -12.37
N LEU A 101 -7.23 0.02 -11.51
CA LEU A 101 -5.90 0.52 -11.83
C LEU A 101 -4.92 -0.61 -12.16
N HIS A 102 -4.90 -1.66 -11.34
CA HIS A 102 -4.00 -2.79 -11.53
C HIS A 102 -4.32 -3.57 -12.82
N ASN A 103 -5.60 -3.81 -13.10
CA ASN A 103 -6.03 -4.52 -14.29
C ASN A 103 -5.80 -3.71 -15.58
N ARG A 104 -5.71 -2.37 -15.51
CA ARG A 104 -5.39 -1.53 -16.68
C ARG A 104 -3.97 -1.72 -17.18
N ASN A 105 -3.03 -2.04 -16.30
CA ASN A 105 -1.65 -2.30 -16.69
C ASN A 105 -1.03 -3.38 -15.78
N PRO A 106 -1.22 -4.67 -16.11
CA PRO A 106 -0.65 -5.77 -15.33
C PRO A 106 0.88 -5.85 -15.43
N PHE A 107 1.50 -5.21 -16.42
CA PHE A 107 2.93 -5.31 -16.71
C PHE A 107 3.81 -4.42 -15.83
N ILE A 108 3.21 -3.51 -15.07
CA ILE A 108 3.93 -2.67 -14.10
C ILE A 108 3.66 -3.08 -12.65
N LEU A 109 2.93 -4.18 -12.45
CA LEU A 109 2.61 -4.69 -11.13
C LEU A 109 3.76 -5.46 -10.53
N PHE A 110 3.85 -5.40 -9.21
CA PHE A 110 4.79 -6.18 -8.40
C PHE A 110 4.09 -6.76 -7.17
N ALA A 111 4.79 -7.60 -6.40
CA ALA A 111 4.22 -8.35 -5.28
C ALA A 111 3.47 -7.48 -4.24
N GLY A 112 3.90 -6.23 -4.03
CA GLY A 112 3.22 -5.32 -3.12
C GLY A 112 1.80 -4.95 -3.57
N ASP A 113 1.56 -4.85 -4.88
CA ASP A 113 0.24 -4.59 -5.44
C ASP A 113 -0.72 -5.77 -5.17
N ASP A 114 -0.20 -7.01 -5.20
CA ASP A 114 -0.94 -8.23 -4.89
C ASP A 114 -1.36 -8.28 -3.42
N VAL A 115 -0.44 -7.95 -2.51
CA VAL A 115 -0.72 -7.87 -1.07
C VAL A 115 -1.74 -6.76 -0.78
N LEU A 116 -1.55 -5.58 -1.37
CA LEU A 116 -2.42 -4.42 -1.14
C LEU A 116 -3.88 -4.74 -1.52
N ARG A 117 -4.12 -5.35 -2.69
CA ARG A 117 -5.49 -5.71 -3.09
C ARG A 117 -6.13 -6.75 -2.17
N ALA A 118 -5.36 -7.73 -1.66
CA ALA A 118 -5.87 -8.74 -0.75
C ALA A 118 -6.26 -8.12 0.60
N LEU A 119 -5.43 -7.23 1.14
CA LEU A 119 -5.71 -6.53 2.40
C LEU A 119 -6.91 -5.57 2.27
N LEU A 120 -7.00 -4.83 1.16
CA LEU A 120 -8.16 -3.98 0.86
C LEU A 120 -9.44 -4.81 0.72
N PHE A 121 -9.35 -6.03 0.17
CA PHE A 121 -10.51 -6.92 0.06
C PHE A 121 -11.09 -7.28 1.43
N TRP A 122 -10.24 -7.77 2.35
CA TRP A 122 -10.69 -8.12 3.70
C TRP A 122 -11.12 -6.90 4.52
N SER A 123 -10.55 -5.73 4.24
CA SER A 123 -10.91 -4.45 4.86
C SER A 123 -12.40 -4.10 4.69
N MET A 124 -13.06 -4.55 3.61
CA MET A 124 -14.49 -4.30 3.34
C MET A 124 -15.43 -4.93 4.38
N PHE A 125 -14.93 -5.91 5.14
CA PHE A 125 -15.70 -6.70 6.10
C PHE A 125 -15.30 -6.45 7.56
N LEU A 126 -14.30 -5.61 7.80
CA LEU A 126 -13.80 -5.26 9.13
C LEU A 126 -14.39 -3.93 9.62
N PRO A 127 -14.56 -3.73 10.94
CA PRO A 127 -15.09 -2.50 11.52
C PRO A 127 -14.01 -1.39 11.59
N LEU A 128 -13.37 -1.09 10.45
CA LEU A 128 -12.24 -0.15 10.37
C LEU A 128 -12.62 1.29 10.75
N GLY A 129 -13.90 1.64 10.68
CA GLY A 129 -14.42 2.94 11.07
C GLY A 129 -14.70 3.10 12.56
N ALA A 130 -14.38 2.11 13.40
CA ALA A 130 -14.81 2.11 14.79
C ALA A 130 -14.01 3.03 15.73
N THR A 131 -12.77 3.36 15.36
CA THR A 131 -11.86 4.18 16.18
C THR A 131 -11.06 5.14 15.29
N TYR A 132 -10.70 6.31 15.82
CA TYR A 132 -9.89 7.36 15.14
C TYR A 132 -10.40 7.72 13.73
N SER A 133 -11.71 7.75 13.56
CA SER A 133 -12.38 7.97 12.28
C SER A 133 -13.45 9.04 12.38
N PHE A 134 -13.85 9.60 11.24
CA PHE A 134 -15.01 10.50 11.17
C PHE A 134 -16.30 9.78 11.59
N ASP A 135 -16.46 8.51 11.19
CA ASP A 135 -17.62 7.69 11.59
C ASP A 135 -17.72 7.52 13.11
N SER A 136 -16.59 7.28 13.80
CA SER A 136 -16.55 7.14 15.27
C SER A 136 -16.72 8.47 16.00
N ALA A 137 -16.20 9.57 15.45
CA ALA A 137 -16.36 10.92 16.00
C ALA A 137 -17.83 11.38 16.00
N LEU A 138 -18.55 10.99 14.94
CA LEU A 138 -19.96 11.32 14.72
C LEU A 138 -20.89 10.18 15.13
N ASN A 139 -20.44 9.30 16.03
CA ASN A 139 -21.28 8.28 16.63
C ASN A 139 -22.23 8.91 17.65
N ASN A 140 -23.54 8.66 17.50
CA ASN A 140 -24.56 9.07 18.47
C ASN A 140 -25.22 7.88 19.19
N HIS A 141 -24.62 6.68 19.09
CA HIS A 141 -25.04 5.51 19.84
C HIS A 141 -24.45 5.56 21.26
N ASN A 142 -25.28 5.36 22.28
CA ASN A 142 -24.90 5.54 23.68
C ASN A 142 -24.16 4.33 24.28
N GLN A 143 -24.15 3.19 23.61
CA GLN A 143 -23.44 2.01 24.11
C GLN A 143 -21.96 2.04 23.71
N PRO A 144 -21.04 1.71 24.63
CA PRO A 144 -19.63 1.61 24.31
C PRO A 144 -19.38 0.47 23.31
N LEU A 145 -18.48 0.71 22.36
CA LEU A 145 -18.05 -0.32 21.42
C LEU A 145 -17.19 -1.38 22.14
N PRO A 146 -17.23 -2.64 21.68
CA PRO A 146 -16.36 -3.68 22.22
C PRO A 146 -14.90 -3.31 21.99
N LYS A 147 -14.03 -3.71 22.92
CA LYS A 147 -12.59 -3.43 22.78
C LYS A 147 -11.93 -4.22 21.66
N ARG A 148 -12.36 -5.47 21.49
CA ARG A 148 -11.83 -6.43 20.52
C ARG A 148 -12.93 -6.89 19.57
N TRP A 149 -12.53 -7.28 18.37
CA TRP A 149 -13.44 -7.76 17.34
C TRP A 149 -12.96 -9.07 16.72
N LEU A 150 -13.83 -10.07 16.77
CA LEU A 150 -13.66 -11.37 16.13
C LEU A 150 -14.84 -11.65 15.21
N SER A 151 -14.55 -11.96 13.96
CA SER A 151 -15.50 -12.31 12.91
C SER A 151 -14.86 -13.24 11.87
N GLY A 152 -15.63 -13.75 10.91
CA GLY A 152 -15.09 -14.51 9.79
C GLY A 152 -14.03 -13.72 9.00
N ALA A 153 -14.22 -12.41 8.85
CA ALA A 153 -13.23 -11.51 8.24
C ALA A 153 -11.94 -11.38 9.06
N THR A 154 -12.03 -11.39 10.39
CA THR A 154 -10.85 -11.40 11.29
C THR A 154 -10.03 -12.66 11.02
N ILE A 155 -10.68 -13.82 10.99
CA ILE A 155 -10.04 -15.12 10.73
C ILE A 155 -9.42 -15.13 9.33
N ALA A 156 -10.19 -14.71 8.31
CA ALA A 156 -9.72 -14.64 6.93
C ALA A 156 -8.48 -13.75 6.79
N LEU A 157 -8.45 -12.58 7.44
CA LEU A 157 -7.28 -11.70 7.41
C LEU A 157 -6.06 -12.34 8.10
N ILE A 158 -6.22 -12.99 9.26
CA ILE A 158 -5.11 -13.66 9.95
C ILE A 158 -4.48 -14.71 9.03
N PHE A 159 -5.29 -15.60 8.48
CA PHE A 159 -4.76 -16.65 7.59
C PHE A 159 -4.26 -16.09 6.26
N GLN A 160 -4.87 -15.04 5.71
CA GLN A 160 -4.37 -14.36 4.52
C GLN A 160 -2.94 -13.83 4.75
N ILE A 161 -2.67 -13.24 5.92
CA ILE A 161 -1.33 -12.76 6.27
C ILE A 161 -0.35 -13.93 6.36
N CYS A 162 -0.73 -15.05 7.00
CA CYS A 162 0.09 -16.26 7.00
C CYS A 162 0.35 -16.78 5.58
N TYR A 163 -0.65 -16.73 4.71
CA TYR A 163 -0.58 -17.20 3.33
C TYR A 163 0.44 -16.45 2.50
N PHE A 164 0.60 -15.12 2.69
CA PHE A 164 1.61 -14.35 1.95
C PHE A 164 3.00 -14.97 2.06
N TYR A 165 3.35 -15.48 3.24
CA TYR A 165 4.67 -16.05 3.53
C TYR A 165 4.73 -17.55 3.25
N MET A 166 3.77 -18.32 3.76
CA MET A 166 3.80 -19.78 3.64
C MET A 166 3.69 -20.24 2.18
N TRP A 167 2.84 -19.58 1.38
CA TRP A 167 2.79 -19.88 -0.05
C TRP A 167 4.04 -19.42 -0.79
N SER A 168 4.65 -18.30 -0.38
CA SER A 168 5.94 -17.89 -0.93
C SER A 168 7.01 -18.97 -0.71
N VAL A 169 7.10 -19.53 0.49
CA VAL A 169 7.99 -20.67 0.78
C VAL A 169 7.64 -21.89 -0.07
N ALA A 170 6.36 -22.22 -0.23
CA ALA A 170 5.95 -23.34 -1.09
C ALA A 170 6.47 -23.17 -2.53
N TYR A 171 6.35 -21.99 -3.12
CA TYR A 171 6.91 -21.69 -4.44
C TYR A 171 8.45 -21.74 -4.45
N LYS A 172 9.12 -21.21 -3.42
CA LYS A 172 10.58 -21.23 -3.29
C LYS A 172 11.14 -22.66 -3.24
N HIS A 173 10.45 -23.59 -2.58
CA HIS A 173 10.85 -25.00 -2.54
C HIS A 173 10.88 -25.69 -3.91
N GLN A 174 10.23 -25.12 -4.92
CA GLN A 174 10.29 -25.67 -6.28
C GLN A 174 11.64 -25.39 -6.97
N SER A 175 12.57 -24.68 -6.33
CA SER A 175 13.82 -24.25 -6.95
C SER A 175 15.04 -24.82 -6.23
N PRO A 176 16.00 -25.41 -6.97
CA PRO A 176 17.26 -25.87 -6.40
C PRO A 176 18.06 -24.76 -5.70
N PHE A 177 17.99 -23.51 -6.18
CA PHE A 177 18.72 -22.38 -5.59
C PHE A 177 18.32 -22.09 -4.14
N TRP A 178 17.05 -22.28 -3.80
CA TRP A 178 16.58 -22.14 -2.42
C TRP A 178 17.00 -23.33 -1.56
N GLN A 179 17.00 -24.54 -2.13
CA GLN A 179 17.40 -25.75 -1.41
C GLN A 179 18.90 -25.77 -1.12
N ASN A 180 19.72 -25.37 -2.10
CA ASN A 180 21.18 -25.33 -2.00
C ASN A 180 21.72 -24.16 -1.16
N GLY A 181 20.87 -23.16 -0.86
CA GLY A 181 21.23 -22.00 -0.04
C GLY A 181 21.69 -20.78 -0.84
N ASP A 182 21.64 -20.80 -2.16
CA ASP A 182 22.22 -19.75 -3.00
C ASP A 182 21.25 -18.58 -3.27
N ALA A 183 19.96 -18.72 -2.97
CA ALA A 183 18.95 -17.76 -3.41
C ALA A 183 19.12 -16.32 -2.90
N VAL A 184 19.64 -16.14 -1.68
CA VAL A 184 19.95 -14.79 -1.15
C VAL A 184 21.09 -14.15 -1.93
N TYR A 185 22.13 -14.90 -2.32
CA TYR A 185 23.21 -14.40 -3.16
C TYR A 185 22.68 -13.84 -4.49
N TYR A 186 21.84 -14.61 -5.19
CA TYR A 186 21.22 -14.16 -6.46
C TYR A 186 20.30 -12.95 -6.26
N SER A 187 19.50 -12.95 -5.19
CA SER A 187 18.59 -11.84 -4.90
C SER A 187 19.34 -10.54 -4.59
N LEU A 188 20.46 -10.62 -3.84
CA LEU A 188 21.31 -9.48 -3.52
C LEU A 188 22.13 -8.97 -4.72
N SER A 189 22.44 -9.86 -5.67
CA SER A 189 23.16 -9.53 -6.90
C SER A 189 22.29 -8.83 -7.94
N PHE A 190 20.97 -8.84 -7.78
CA PHE A 190 20.04 -8.27 -8.75
C PHE A 190 19.97 -6.74 -8.67
N ASP A 191 20.60 -6.07 -9.63
CA ASP A 191 20.80 -4.62 -9.62
C ASP A 191 19.50 -3.79 -9.71
N TYR A 192 18.44 -4.37 -10.27
CA TYR A 192 17.13 -3.71 -10.30
C TYR A 192 16.56 -3.48 -8.90
N TYR A 193 17.02 -4.22 -7.87
CA TYR A 193 16.61 -4.01 -6.49
C TYR A 193 17.75 -3.61 -5.56
N ALA A 194 19.00 -3.96 -5.87
CA ALA A 194 20.13 -3.76 -4.97
C ALA A 194 20.29 -2.32 -4.45
N THR A 195 20.47 -2.18 -3.14
CA THR A 195 20.87 -0.94 -2.45
C THR A 195 22.36 -1.04 -2.07
N PRO A 196 23.00 0.05 -1.59
CA PRO A 196 24.35 -0.08 -1.04
C PRO A 196 24.45 -1.04 0.16
N VAL A 197 23.36 -1.23 0.92
CA VAL A 197 23.32 -2.23 2.01
C VAL A 197 23.30 -3.65 1.43
N SER A 198 22.64 -3.87 0.29
CA SER A 198 22.69 -5.14 -0.45
C SER A 198 24.13 -5.54 -0.76
N ASN A 199 24.93 -4.60 -1.30
CA ASN A 199 26.32 -4.85 -1.66
C ASN A 199 27.20 -5.16 -0.45
N LEU A 200 26.93 -4.51 0.69
CA LEU A 200 27.60 -4.82 1.96
C LEU A 200 27.29 -6.25 2.40
N LEU A 201 26.02 -6.66 2.34
CA LEU A 201 25.63 -8.04 2.68
C LEU A 201 26.23 -9.06 1.69
N LEU A 202 26.26 -8.73 0.40
CA LEU A 202 26.82 -9.59 -0.64
C LEU A 202 28.33 -9.84 -0.44
N SER A 203 29.04 -8.93 0.25
CA SER A 203 30.46 -9.09 0.60
C SER A 203 30.72 -10.03 1.78
N LEU A 204 29.67 -10.51 2.46
CA LEU A 204 29.81 -11.49 3.54
C LEU A 204 30.24 -12.87 3.01
N PRO A 205 30.86 -13.71 3.86
CA PRO A 205 31.19 -15.09 3.50
C PRO A 205 29.97 -15.86 2.97
N ASP A 206 30.20 -16.71 1.97
CA ASP A 206 29.17 -17.56 1.35
C ASP A 206 28.37 -18.39 2.37
N SER A 207 29.04 -18.88 3.41
CA SER A 207 28.38 -19.61 4.52
C SER A 207 27.30 -18.79 5.22
N ILE A 208 27.49 -17.47 5.35
CA ILE A 208 26.49 -16.57 5.94
C ILE A 208 25.34 -16.37 4.96
N LEU A 209 25.61 -16.17 3.66
CA LEU A 209 24.56 -16.03 2.65
C LEU A 209 23.68 -17.28 2.56
N LYS A 210 24.28 -18.47 2.63
CA LYS A 210 23.56 -19.75 2.70
C LYS A 210 22.69 -19.87 3.94
N PHE A 211 23.25 -19.53 5.10
CA PHE A 211 22.48 -19.45 6.34
C PHE A 211 21.28 -18.50 6.20
N LEU A 212 21.46 -17.32 5.61
CA LEU A 212 20.37 -16.35 5.41
C LEU A 212 19.29 -16.88 4.45
N THR A 213 19.66 -17.65 3.42
CA THR A 213 18.70 -18.31 2.53
C THR A 213 17.81 -19.28 3.29
N TRP A 214 18.40 -20.21 4.04
CA TRP A 214 17.61 -21.18 4.81
C TRP A 214 16.85 -20.54 5.97
N PHE A 215 17.45 -19.54 6.62
CA PHE A 215 16.77 -18.74 7.63
C PHE A 215 15.51 -18.10 7.06
N THR A 216 15.58 -17.51 5.86
CA THR A 216 14.43 -16.91 5.17
C THR A 216 13.32 -17.94 4.98
N LEU A 217 13.63 -19.16 4.51
CA LEU A 217 12.63 -20.22 4.34
C LEU A 217 11.96 -20.62 5.66
N TRP A 218 12.73 -20.89 6.70
CA TRP A 218 12.19 -21.28 8.01
C TRP A 218 11.40 -20.15 8.66
N PHE A 219 11.89 -18.92 8.55
CA PHE A 219 11.25 -17.73 9.09
C PHE A 219 9.91 -17.48 8.41
N GLU A 220 9.84 -17.51 7.09
CA GLU A 220 8.60 -17.29 6.36
C GLU A 220 7.59 -18.44 6.52
N LEU A 221 8.05 -19.67 6.75
CA LEU A 221 7.18 -20.82 6.98
C LEU A 221 6.60 -20.84 8.41
N LEU A 222 7.46 -20.69 9.42
CA LEU A 222 7.10 -20.88 10.83
C LEU A 222 6.76 -19.57 11.53
N GLY A 223 7.42 -18.47 11.16
CA GLY A 223 7.23 -17.15 11.78
C GLY A 223 5.77 -16.71 11.81
N PRO A 224 4.99 -16.81 10.70
CA PRO A 224 3.62 -16.34 10.72
C PRO A 224 2.71 -17.16 11.64
N LEU A 225 3.03 -18.45 11.86
CA LEU A 225 2.25 -19.33 12.74
C LEU A 225 2.36 -18.95 14.21
N ILE A 226 3.32 -18.09 14.59
CA ILE A 226 3.46 -17.58 15.97
C ILE A 226 2.15 -16.94 16.45
N VAL A 227 1.40 -16.23 15.60
CA VAL A 227 0.12 -15.60 16.00
C VAL A 227 -0.99 -16.61 16.30
N LEU A 228 -0.83 -17.86 15.85
CA LEU A 228 -1.77 -18.97 16.06
C LEU A 228 -1.38 -19.88 17.22
N LEU A 229 -0.12 -19.87 17.67
CA LEU A 229 0.35 -20.63 18.84
C LEU A 229 -0.53 -20.50 20.09
N PRO A 230 -1.12 -19.33 20.41
CA PRO A 230 -1.98 -19.19 21.59
C PRO A 230 -3.31 -19.95 21.51
N LEU A 231 -3.59 -20.66 20.39
CA LEU A 231 -4.64 -21.68 20.33
C LEU A 231 -4.28 -22.91 21.18
N ILE A 232 -2.99 -23.14 21.44
CA ILE A 232 -2.49 -24.14 22.37
C ILE A 232 -2.36 -23.45 23.75
N PRO A 233 -3.02 -23.96 24.82
CA PRO A 233 -3.17 -23.24 26.10
C PRO A 233 -1.88 -22.80 26.81
N ILE A 234 -0.73 -23.40 26.48
CA ILE A 234 0.57 -23.07 27.10
C ILE A 234 1.17 -21.75 26.61
N PHE A 235 0.75 -21.25 25.44
CA PHE A 235 1.32 -20.03 24.85
C PHE A 235 0.50 -18.78 25.18
N SER A 236 1.20 -17.72 25.60
CA SER A 236 0.57 -16.43 25.88
C SER A 236 0.30 -15.64 24.59
N ALA A 237 -0.97 -15.30 24.34
CA ALA A 237 -1.38 -14.51 23.19
C ALA A 237 -0.65 -13.17 23.08
N LYS A 238 -0.41 -12.50 24.23
CA LYS A 238 0.32 -11.24 24.29
C LYS A 238 1.77 -11.43 23.82
N ILE A 239 2.48 -12.42 24.36
CA ILE A 239 3.90 -12.65 24.05
C ILE A 239 4.07 -13.04 22.59
N CYS A 240 3.27 -13.98 22.10
CA CYS A 240 3.31 -14.42 20.71
C CYS A 240 3.04 -13.27 19.74
N ARG A 241 2.07 -12.39 20.02
CA ARG A 241 1.79 -11.21 19.18
C ARG A 241 2.97 -10.23 19.17
N TYR A 242 3.55 -9.89 20.32
CA TYR A 242 4.73 -9.01 20.34
C TYR A 242 5.92 -9.64 19.60
N LEU A 243 6.16 -10.93 19.78
CA LEU A 243 7.22 -11.64 19.07
C LEU A 243 6.99 -11.59 17.57
N ALA A 244 5.81 -11.97 17.08
CA ALA A 244 5.48 -11.92 15.66
C ALA A 244 5.62 -10.51 15.08
N ILE A 245 5.08 -9.49 15.75
CA ILE A 245 5.18 -8.09 15.31
C ILE A 245 6.66 -7.68 15.21
N SER A 246 7.45 -7.89 16.26
CA SER A 246 8.87 -7.51 16.27
C SER A 246 9.66 -8.19 15.15
N LEU A 247 9.42 -9.49 14.96
CA LEU A 247 10.09 -10.28 13.91
C LEU A 247 9.74 -9.78 12.51
N PHE A 248 8.45 -9.58 12.19
CA PHE A 248 8.05 -9.19 10.85
C PHE A 248 8.21 -7.69 10.55
N VAL A 249 8.09 -6.82 11.55
CA VAL A 249 8.47 -5.41 11.40
C VAL A 249 9.98 -5.31 11.17
N GLY A 250 10.78 -6.08 11.90
CA GLY A 250 12.23 -6.19 11.68
C GLY A 250 12.57 -6.70 10.28
N LEU A 251 11.93 -7.78 9.83
CA LEU A 251 12.10 -8.34 8.48
C LEU A 251 11.84 -7.28 7.39
N HIS A 252 10.67 -6.64 7.44
CA HIS A 252 10.30 -5.65 6.43
C HIS A 252 11.15 -4.39 6.50
N PHE A 253 11.52 -3.94 7.69
CA PHE A 253 12.48 -2.85 7.85
C PHE A 253 13.81 -3.18 7.17
N SER A 254 14.34 -4.39 7.39
CA SER A 254 15.54 -4.89 6.72
C SER A 254 15.36 -4.93 5.20
N PHE A 255 14.23 -5.41 4.67
CA PHE A 255 13.95 -5.38 3.23
C PHE A 255 13.94 -3.96 2.66
N GLY A 256 13.41 -2.97 3.40
CA GLY A 256 13.45 -1.57 2.97
C GLY A 256 14.86 -0.96 2.94
N LEU A 257 15.80 -1.51 3.73
CA LEU A 257 17.21 -1.13 3.67
C LEU A 257 17.97 -1.84 2.55
N ILE A 258 17.66 -3.11 2.31
CA ILE A 258 18.41 -3.99 1.40
C ILE A 258 17.92 -3.89 -0.05
N PHE A 259 16.61 -3.68 -0.26
CA PHE A 259 16.00 -3.72 -1.58
C PHE A 259 15.17 -2.48 -1.92
N THR A 260 15.29 -2.03 -3.17
CA THR A 260 14.48 -0.96 -3.77
C THR A 260 13.18 -1.55 -4.34
N ILE A 261 12.25 -1.94 -3.45
CA ILE A 261 10.99 -2.63 -3.80
C ILE A 261 9.74 -1.78 -3.52
N GLY A 262 9.87 -0.47 -3.70
CA GLY A 262 8.77 0.48 -3.57
C GLY A 262 8.12 0.50 -2.18
N LEU A 263 6.79 0.53 -2.13
CA LEU A 263 6.02 0.63 -0.89
C LEU A 263 5.84 -0.71 -0.15
N PHE A 264 6.35 -1.82 -0.69
CA PHE A 264 6.15 -3.15 -0.11
C PHE A 264 6.63 -3.29 1.35
N PRO A 265 7.82 -2.78 1.74
CA PRO A 265 8.28 -2.85 3.13
C PRO A 265 7.34 -2.13 4.10
N ALA A 266 6.88 -0.93 3.75
CA ALA A 266 5.96 -0.15 4.57
C ALA A 266 4.58 -0.84 4.69
N LEU A 267 4.07 -1.37 3.57
CA LEU A 267 2.84 -2.16 3.55
C LEU A 267 2.95 -3.41 4.44
N GLY A 268 4.10 -4.09 4.38
CA GLY A 268 4.43 -5.22 5.23
C GLY A 268 4.39 -4.88 6.71
N ILE A 269 5.07 -3.80 7.12
CA ILE A 269 5.04 -3.30 8.51
C ILE A 269 3.60 -3.03 8.96
N ILE A 270 2.84 -2.24 8.18
CA ILE A 270 1.45 -1.89 8.49
C ILE A 270 0.56 -3.13 8.67
N THR A 271 0.77 -4.15 7.82
CA THR A 271 0.03 -5.41 7.87
C THR A 271 0.17 -6.08 9.23
N TRP A 272 1.37 -6.11 9.79
CA TRP A 272 1.63 -6.75 11.08
C TRP A 272 1.17 -5.93 12.29
N LEU A 273 1.09 -4.60 12.16
CA LEU A 273 0.59 -3.74 13.24
C LEU A 273 -0.88 -4.00 13.61
N VAL A 274 -1.65 -4.67 12.74
CA VAL A 274 -3.03 -5.09 13.07
C VAL A 274 -3.08 -6.03 14.28
N PHE A 275 -1.99 -6.76 14.56
CA PHE A 275 -1.88 -7.68 15.68
C PHE A 275 -1.55 -7.01 17.01
N LEU A 276 -1.29 -5.70 17.05
CA LEU A 276 -0.99 -4.98 18.29
C LEU A 276 -2.05 -5.31 19.36
N PRO A 277 -1.64 -5.85 20.52
CA PRO A 277 -2.58 -6.35 21.50
C PRO A 277 -3.17 -5.21 22.33
N SER A 278 -4.29 -5.46 23.02
CA SER A 278 -4.97 -4.43 23.83
C SER A 278 -4.08 -3.82 24.92
N GLU A 279 -3.19 -4.62 25.49
CA GLU A 279 -2.27 -4.26 26.56
C GLU A 279 -1.28 -3.18 26.11
N PHE A 280 -0.87 -3.20 24.83
CA PHE A 280 -0.07 -2.14 24.23
C PHE A 280 -0.80 -0.81 24.32
N TRP A 281 -2.06 -0.81 23.86
CA TRP A 281 -2.86 0.39 23.79
C TRP A 281 -3.31 0.92 25.14
N ASP A 282 -3.60 0.04 26.10
CA ASP A 282 -3.95 0.43 27.45
C ASP A 282 -2.75 1.06 28.17
N GLY A 283 -1.57 0.44 28.03
CA GLY A 283 -0.32 1.00 28.56
C GLY A 283 0.02 2.34 27.92
N LEU A 284 -0.18 2.47 26.59
CA LEU A 284 -0.01 3.74 25.89
C LEU A 284 -1.00 4.79 26.42
N GLN A 285 -2.28 4.42 26.58
CA GLN A 285 -3.29 5.35 27.08
C GLN A 285 -3.00 5.80 28.52
N GLN A 286 -2.51 4.90 29.38
CA GLN A 286 -2.11 5.25 30.75
C GLN A 286 -0.94 6.24 30.78
N ARG A 287 0.09 6.03 29.95
CA ARG A 287 1.23 6.97 29.83
C ARG A 287 0.82 8.33 29.28
N LEU A 288 -0.24 8.33 28.48
CA LEU A 288 -0.77 9.52 27.82
C LEU A 288 -1.79 10.29 28.67
N ASP A 289 -2.18 9.77 29.83
CA ASP A 289 -3.20 10.37 30.71
C ASP A 289 -2.55 11.37 31.68
N THR A 290 -2.18 12.53 31.17
CA THR A 290 -1.51 13.60 31.95
C THR A 290 -2.52 14.55 32.59
N PRO A 291 -2.15 15.28 33.67
CA PRO A 291 -3.04 16.27 34.30
C PRO A 291 -3.59 17.31 33.31
N SER A 292 -2.76 17.80 32.39
CA SER A 292 -3.18 18.75 31.35
C SER A 292 -4.26 18.19 30.43
N ARG A 293 -4.25 16.87 30.16
CA ARG A 293 -5.26 16.21 29.32
C ARG A 293 -6.51 15.84 30.08
N GLN A 294 -6.37 15.41 31.34
CA GLN A 294 -7.51 15.13 32.22
C GLN A 294 -8.31 16.40 32.55
N GLY A 295 -7.62 17.52 32.76
CA GLY A 295 -8.25 18.81 33.05
C GLY A 295 -8.79 19.55 31.82
N LEU A 296 -8.50 19.08 30.60
CA LEU A 296 -8.99 19.71 29.37
C LEU A 296 -10.51 19.59 29.27
N LYS A 297 -11.19 20.73 29.14
CA LYS A 297 -12.62 20.81 28.79
C LYS A 297 -12.81 21.65 27.52
N ILE A 298 -13.71 21.20 26.65
CA ILE A 298 -14.03 21.90 25.40
C ILE A 298 -15.50 22.30 25.45
N TYR A 299 -15.74 23.61 25.51
CA TYR A 299 -17.07 24.19 25.47
C TYR A 299 -17.39 24.67 24.06
N TYR A 300 -18.58 24.32 23.57
CA TYR A 300 -19.03 24.65 22.23
C TYR A 300 -20.43 25.23 22.24
N ASP A 301 -20.74 25.97 21.17
CA ASP A 301 -22.07 26.51 20.92
C ASP A 301 -23.03 25.38 20.51
N SER A 302 -24.00 25.04 21.37
CA SER A 302 -24.95 23.95 21.11
C SER A 302 -25.95 24.25 19.99
N ASP A 303 -26.24 25.52 19.74
CA ASP A 303 -27.16 25.96 18.70
C ASP A 303 -26.49 25.93 17.31
N CYS A 304 -25.16 25.84 17.29
CA CYS A 304 -24.33 25.72 16.11
C CYS A 304 -24.01 24.24 15.77
N GLY A 305 -24.79 23.65 14.85
CA GLY A 305 -24.54 22.29 14.35
C GLY A 305 -23.16 22.07 13.72
N PHE A 306 -22.54 23.13 13.16
CA PHE A 306 -21.16 23.11 12.69
C PHE A 306 -20.17 22.92 13.86
N CYS A 307 -20.32 23.74 14.89
CA CYS A 307 -19.45 23.80 16.07
C CYS A 307 -19.44 22.45 16.78
N LYS A 308 -20.62 21.85 16.99
CA LYS A 308 -20.79 20.51 17.57
C LYS A 308 -20.01 19.44 16.79
N LYS A 309 -20.10 19.40 15.46
CA LYS A 309 -19.37 18.41 14.65
C LYS A 309 -17.86 18.60 14.74
N VAL A 310 -17.39 19.84 14.67
CA VAL A 310 -15.96 20.16 14.71
C VAL A 310 -15.33 19.71 16.02
N VAL A 311 -15.94 20.00 17.17
CA VAL A 311 -15.36 19.60 18.47
C VAL A 311 -15.33 18.07 18.66
N HIS A 312 -16.33 17.36 18.13
CA HIS A 312 -16.34 15.90 18.10
C HIS A 312 -15.21 15.34 17.22
N LEU A 313 -15.02 15.90 16.02
CA LEU A 313 -13.93 15.51 15.12
C LEU A 313 -12.56 15.79 15.73
N LEU A 314 -12.35 16.99 16.28
CA LEU A 314 -11.09 17.36 16.91
C LEU A 314 -10.75 16.43 18.07
N ARG A 315 -11.69 16.18 18.99
CA ARG A 315 -11.49 15.25 20.10
C ARG A 315 -11.04 13.86 19.64
N THR A 316 -11.70 13.32 18.61
CA THR A 316 -11.43 11.96 18.12
C THR A 316 -10.14 11.87 17.31
N LEU A 317 -9.91 12.80 16.37
CA LEU A 317 -8.76 12.75 15.45
C LEU A 317 -7.46 13.20 16.11
N LEU A 318 -7.53 14.09 17.10
CA LEU A 318 -6.37 14.47 17.92
C LEU A 318 -6.08 13.45 19.03
N ILE A 319 -6.84 12.35 19.10
CA ILE A 319 -6.67 11.25 20.06
C ILE A 319 -6.74 11.81 21.49
N LEU A 320 -7.80 12.55 21.79
CA LEU A 320 -8.11 13.11 23.11
C LEU A 320 -9.33 12.40 23.72
N PRO A 321 -9.27 11.07 23.94
CA PRO A 321 -10.41 10.34 24.48
C PRO A 321 -10.75 10.86 25.87
N LYS A 322 -12.03 10.78 26.25
CA LYS A 322 -12.58 11.24 27.54
C LYS A 322 -12.67 12.75 27.77
N THR A 323 -12.10 13.59 26.90
CA THR A 323 -12.28 15.04 26.99
C THR A 323 -13.77 15.40 26.97
N PRO A 324 -14.30 16.07 28.01
CA PRO A 324 -15.68 16.53 28.04
C PRO A 324 -15.95 17.54 26.93
N LEU A 325 -17.03 17.31 26.17
CA LEU A 325 -17.57 18.25 25.20
C LEU A 325 -18.87 18.80 25.77
N LEU A 326 -18.85 20.04 26.24
CA LEU A 326 -19.92 20.63 27.03
C LEU A 326 -20.59 21.77 26.25
N PRO A 327 -21.93 21.87 26.24
CA PRO A 327 -22.63 23.06 25.75
C PRO A 327 -22.20 24.27 26.57
N ALA A 328 -21.81 25.37 25.92
CA ALA A 328 -21.46 26.60 26.62
C ALA A 328 -22.67 27.22 27.33
N GLN A 329 -23.85 27.07 26.73
CA GLN A 329 -25.15 27.54 27.20
C GLN A 329 -25.49 27.06 28.63
N ASP A 330 -25.01 25.88 29.04
CA ASP A 330 -25.24 25.33 30.37
C ASP A 330 -24.41 26.03 31.47
N TYR A 331 -23.47 26.91 31.09
CA TYR A 331 -22.51 27.55 32.00
C TYR A 331 -22.46 29.07 31.76
N PRO A 332 -23.13 29.91 32.56
CA PRO A 332 -23.30 31.35 32.29
C PRO A 332 -22.00 32.10 32.01
N SER A 333 -20.96 31.87 32.82
CA SER A 333 -19.65 32.53 32.62
C SER A 333 -18.97 32.11 31.31
N ILE A 334 -19.14 30.86 30.88
CA ILE A 334 -18.55 30.35 29.64
C ILE A 334 -19.35 30.85 28.43
N TYR A 335 -20.68 30.91 28.54
CA TYR A 335 -21.55 31.43 27.50
C TYR A 335 -21.23 32.91 27.19
N THR A 336 -21.05 33.74 28.23
CA THR A 336 -20.63 35.14 28.05
C THR A 336 -19.29 35.26 27.31
N ASP A 337 -18.31 34.39 27.63
CA ASP A 337 -17.02 34.38 26.92
C ASP A 337 -17.19 33.93 25.46
N LEU A 338 -18.03 32.92 25.21
CA LEU A 338 -18.32 32.42 23.86
C LEU A 338 -18.90 33.51 22.96
N GLU A 339 -19.85 34.29 23.48
CA GLU A 339 -20.46 35.42 22.76
C GLU A 339 -19.46 36.57 22.59
N ARG A 340 -18.80 36.98 23.68
CA ARG A 340 -17.84 38.10 23.69
C ARG A 340 -16.70 37.89 22.70
N TYR A 341 -16.14 36.68 22.66
CA TYR A 341 -15.01 36.37 21.78
C TYR A 341 -15.44 35.77 20.43
N ASN A 342 -16.73 35.55 20.19
CA ASN A 342 -17.29 34.82 19.05
C ASN A 342 -16.53 33.51 18.78
N SER A 343 -16.38 32.68 19.81
CA SER A 343 -15.41 31.60 19.85
C SER A 343 -15.89 30.43 20.71
N TRP A 344 -15.49 29.21 20.36
CA TRP A 344 -15.45 28.13 21.37
C TRP A 344 -14.57 28.51 22.58
N VAL A 345 -14.77 27.87 23.72
CA VAL A 345 -13.98 28.11 24.94
C VAL A 345 -13.27 26.82 25.33
N ILE A 346 -11.95 26.89 25.44
CA ILE A 346 -11.12 25.79 25.93
C ILE A 346 -10.66 26.12 27.34
N GLU A 347 -10.87 25.21 28.28
CA GLU A 347 -10.41 25.35 29.66
C GLU A 347 -9.34 24.28 29.95
N ASP A 348 -8.21 24.69 30.54
CA ASP A 348 -7.15 23.77 30.98
C ASP A 348 -7.31 23.30 32.43
N CYS A 349 -6.37 22.46 32.88
CA CYS A 349 -6.36 21.92 34.24
C CYS A 349 -6.22 22.98 35.35
N GLN A 350 -5.78 24.20 35.03
CA GLN A 350 -5.66 25.33 35.96
C GLN A 350 -6.85 26.29 35.83
N SER A 351 -7.92 25.88 35.13
CA SER A 351 -9.08 26.73 34.82
C SER A 351 -8.77 27.96 33.97
N LYS A 352 -7.61 27.98 33.27
CA LYS A 352 -7.29 29.05 32.34
C LYS A 352 -8.00 28.80 31.02
N ARG A 353 -8.60 29.87 30.49
CA ARG A 353 -9.44 29.84 29.28
C ARG A 353 -8.66 30.32 28.06
N TYR A 354 -8.87 29.63 26.94
CA TYR A 354 -8.29 29.94 25.64
C TYR A 354 -9.38 30.05 24.58
N TYR A 355 -9.18 30.97 23.63
CA TYR A 355 -10.15 31.32 22.60
C TYR A 355 -9.54 31.23 21.20
N LYS A 356 -10.39 31.17 20.17
CA LYS A 356 -10.06 31.22 18.74
C LYS A 356 -8.92 30.25 18.38
N TRP A 357 -7.91 30.76 17.67
CA TRP A 357 -6.73 30.02 17.26
C TRP A 357 -5.91 29.52 18.44
N GLN A 358 -5.81 30.30 19.51
CA GLN A 358 -5.04 29.92 20.69
C GLN A 358 -5.63 28.67 21.36
N GLY A 359 -6.96 28.57 21.43
CA GLY A 359 -7.65 27.36 21.87
C GLY A 359 -7.33 26.16 20.99
N LEU A 360 -7.34 26.33 19.66
CA LEU A 360 -6.99 25.25 18.72
C LEU A 360 -5.55 24.79 18.91
N THR A 361 -4.61 25.74 18.98
CA THR A 361 -3.18 25.47 19.22
C THR A 361 -2.97 24.72 20.52
N TYR A 362 -3.66 25.10 21.59
CA TYR A 362 -3.60 24.38 22.87
C TYR A 362 -4.11 22.94 22.74
N VAL A 363 -5.29 22.72 22.16
CA VAL A 363 -5.85 21.38 21.96
C VAL A 363 -4.94 20.51 21.08
N VAL A 364 -4.37 21.07 20.01
CA VAL A 364 -3.41 20.35 19.14
C VAL A 364 -2.12 20.02 19.88
N SER A 365 -1.62 20.91 20.72
CA SER A 365 -0.40 20.68 21.54
C SER A 365 -0.56 19.53 22.52
N LEU A 366 -1.80 19.18 22.90
CA LEU A 366 -2.10 18.04 23.77
C LEU A 366 -2.25 16.71 23.01
N SER A 367 -2.24 16.73 21.67
CA SER A 367 -2.36 15.52 20.87
C SER A 367 -1.08 14.67 20.95
N PRO A 368 -1.16 13.35 21.20
CA PRO A 368 0.03 12.50 21.25
C PRO A 368 0.76 12.39 19.91
N VAL A 369 0.08 12.64 18.79
CA VAL A 369 0.65 12.53 17.45
C VAL A 369 0.93 13.92 16.86
N PHE A 370 0.01 14.86 17.07
CA PHE A 370 0.05 16.17 16.41
C PHE A 370 0.63 17.30 17.28
N PHE A 371 1.17 17.02 18.48
CA PHE A 371 1.77 18.06 19.33
C PHE A 371 2.84 18.92 18.64
N PRO A 372 3.69 18.44 17.72
CA PRO A 372 4.68 19.30 17.07
C PRO A 372 4.01 20.38 16.20
N LEU A 373 2.84 20.09 15.64
CA LEU A 373 2.05 21.09 14.92
C LEU A 373 1.57 22.20 15.86
N GLY A 374 1.28 21.90 17.13
CA GLY A 374 0.97 22.93 18.13
C GLY A 374 2.11 23.92 18.34
N ILE A 375 3.36 23.45 18.31
CA ILE A 375 4.55 24.31 18.39
C ILE A 375 4.60 25.24 17.17
N ILE A 376 4.44 24.69 15.97
CA ILE A 376 4.42 25.46 14.71
C ILE A 376 3.26 26.48 14.72
N MET A 377 2.06 26.05 15.11
CA MET A 377 0.86 26.89 15.16
C MET A 377 0.95 28.03 16.19
N SER A 378 1.84 27.93 17.18
CA SER A 378 2.08 28.97 18.17
C SER A 378 3.01 30.08 17.69
N GLN A 379 3.72 29.90 16.57
CA GLN A 379 4.57 30.93 15.99
C GLN A 379 3.76 32.18 15.61
N LYS A 380 4.32 33.37 15.87
CA LYS A 380 3.63 34.67 15.73
C LYS A 380 2.95 34.84 14.36
N LEU A 381 3.66 34.54 13.27
CA LEU A 381 3.14 34.71 11.90
C LEU A 381 1.98 33.75 11.62
N ILE A 382 2.10 32.49 12.02
CA ILE A 382 1.06 31.48 11.82
C ILE A 382 -0.15 31.79 12.71
N SER A 383 0.07 32.24 13.94
CA SER A 383 -0.99 32.65 14.86
C SER A 383 -1.76 33.88 14.35
N PHE A 384 -1.07 34.84 13.72
CA PHE A 384 -1.72 35.99 13.08
C PHE A 384 -2.68 35.57 11.97
N TRP A 385 -2.21 34.76 11.01
CA TRP A 385 -3.04 34.27 9.92
C TRP A 385 -4.10 33.29 10.38
N GLY A 386 -3.78 32.44 11.35
CA GLY A 386 -4.69 31.49 11.97
C GLY A 386 -5.87 32.16 12.68
N ASN A 387 -5.63 33.29 13.37
CA ASN A 387 -6.70 34.08 13.97
C ASN A 387 -7.60 34.73 12.92
N LYS A 388 -7.04 35.23 11.81
CA LYS A 388 -7.82 35.74 10.67
C LYS A 388 -8.69 34.63 10.08
N PHE A 389 -8.11 33.47 9.82
CA PHE A 389 -8.82 32.30 9.30
C PHE A 389 -9.94 31.84 10.25
N TYR A 390 -9.65 31.73 11.55
CA TYR A 390 -10.66 31.37 12.55
C TYR A 390 -11.81 32.38 12.56
N THR A 391 -11.50 33.68 12.56
CA THR A 391 -12.52 34.74 12.57
C THR A 391 -13.36 34.70 11.29
N ALA A 392 -12.77 34.42 10.13
CA ALA A 392 -13.50 34.24 8.88
C ALA A 392 -14.50 33.07 8.97
N ILE A 393 -14.10 31.92 9.54
CA ILE A 393 -15.02 30.78 9.76
C ILE A 393 -16.09 31.14 10.79
N ALA A 394 -15.72 31.77 11.90
CA ALA A 394 -16.63 32.11 12.98
C ALA A 394 -17.73 33.09 12.52
N ASN A 395 -17.40 34.03 11.64
CA ASN A 395 -18.36 34.96 11.03
C ASN A 395 -19.23 34.29 9.95
N ASN A 396 -18.82 33.13 9.42
CA ASN A 396 -19.47 32.43 8.32
C ASN A 396 -19.89 30.99 8.70
N ARG A 397 -20.24 30.75 9.97
CA ARG A 397 -20.57 29.40 10.50
C ARG A 397 -21.66 28.68 9.70
N GLN A 398 -22.65 29.41 9.16
CA GLN A 398 -23.72 28.84 8.35
C GLN A 398 -23.22 28.31 7.00
N LEU A 399 -22.39 29.10 6.32
CA LEU A 399 -21.74 28.71 5.06
C LEU A 399 -20.77 27.54 5.28
N ALA A 400 -19.95 27.60 6.33
CA ALA A 400 -19.09 26.49 6.74
C ALA A 400 -19.90 25.22 7.08
N GLY A 401 -21.07 25.37 7.72
CA GLY A 401 -22.02 24.30 8.00
C GLY A 401 -22.55 23.61 6.75
N THR A 402 -22.66 24.33 5.63
CA THR A 402 -23.10 23.78 4.34
C THR A 402 -22.08 22.81 3.76
N PHE A 403 -20.78 23.14 3.85
CA PHE A 403 -19.69 22.24 3.39
C PHE A 403 -19.63 20.93 4.16
N ILE A 404 -19.91 20.95 5.47
CA ILE A 404 -19.90 19.74 6.31
C ILE A 404 -21.28 19.12 6.52
N LYS A 405 -22.28 19.52 5.73
CA LYS A 405 -23.62 18.92 5.71
C LYS A 405 -23.60 17.39 5.45
N PRO A 406 -22.71 16.83 4.61
CA PRO A 406 -22.60 15.38 4.42
C PRO A 406 -22.12 14.61 5.67
N LEU A 407 -21.45 15.29 6.61
CA LEU A 407 -21.03 14.72 7.88
C LEU A 407 -22.23 14.69 8.84
N LYS A 408 -22.91 13.54 8.92
CA LYS A 408 -24.10 13.35 9.77
C LYS A 408 -23.76 12.48 10.96
N PHE A 409 -24.31 12.83 12.13
CA PHE A 409 -24.32 11.93 13.27
C PHE A 409 -25.11 10.67 12.93
N ARG A 410 -24.53 9.50 13.19
CA ARG A 410 -25.15 8.20 12.89
C ARG A 410 -24.80 7.18 13.96
N PRO A 411 -25.74 6.26 14.28
CA PRO A 411 -25.45 5.25 15.28
C PRO A 411 -24.46 4.24 14.70
N LEU A 412 -23.33 4.07 15.37
CA LEU A 412 -22.34 3.06 15.03
C LEU A 412 -22.56 1.85 15.92
N ILE A 413 -23.07 0.77 15.32
CA ILE A 413 -23.41 -0.47 16.02
C ILE A 413 -22.62 -1.61 15.38
N LEU A 414 -21.85 -2.32 16.20
CA LEU A 414 -21.10 -3.50 15.77
C LEU A 414 -21.85 -4.76 16.19
N LYS A 415 -22.40 -5.50 15.21
CA LYS A 415 -23.07 -6.79 15.41
C LYS A 415 -22.42 -7.85 14.56
N SER A 416 -22.09 -8.99 15.17
CA SER A 416 -21.68 -10.17 14.43
C SER A 416 -22.87 -10.69 13.64
N SER A 417 -22.66 -11.01 12.36
CA SER A 417 -23.67 -11.59 11.49
C SER A 417 -23.19 -12.97 11.06
N LEU A 418 -23.97 -14.00 11.37
CA LEU A 418 -23.67 -15.37 10.95
C LEU A 418 -23.53 -15.46 9.42
N THR A 419 -24.48 -14.87 8.69
CA THR A 419 -24.46 -14.80 7.22
C THR A 419 -23.19 -14.15 6.70
N LEU A 420 -22.78 -13.01 7.28
CA LEU A 420 -21.57 -12.32 6.85
C LEU A 420 -20.32 -13.16 7.16
N ASN A 421 -20.28 -13.83 8.31
CA ASN A 421 -19.18 -14.73 8.67
C ASN A 421 -19.07 -15.88 7.66
N ILE A 422 -20.18 -16.54 7.32
CA ILE A 422 -20.21 -17.61 6.31
C ILE A 422 -19.70 -17.07 4.97
N ILE A 423 -20.22 -15.94 4.48
CA ILE A 423 -19.77 -15.32 3.22
C ILE A 423 -18.26 -15.07 3.24
N THR A 424 -17.74 -14.44 4.29
CA THR A 424 -16.30 -14.12 4.37
C THR A 424 -15.42 -15.37 4.41
N LEU A 425 -15.84 -16.43 5.11
CA LEU A 425 -15.12 -17.69 5.18
C LEU A 425 -15.21 -18.48 3.87
N SER A 426 -16.35 -18.43 3.16
CA SER A 426 -16.49 -19.02 1.83
C SER A 426 -15.63 -18.31 0.78
N LEU A 427 -15.56 -16.98 0.83
CA LEU A 427 -14.65 -16.20 -0.02
C LEU A 427 -13.18 -16.50 0.32
N PHE A 428 -12.86 -16.72 1.59
CA PHE A 428 -11.53 -17.13 1.98
C PHE A 428 -11.19 -18.54 1.46
N ALA A 429 -12.13 -19.49 1.54
CA ALA A 429 -11.97 -20.80 0.96
C ALA A 429 -11.78 -20.75 -0.57
N LEU A 430 -12.46 -19.83 -1.27
CA LEU A 430 -12.22 -19.55 -2.69
C LEU A 430 -10.78 -19.08 -2.94
N ALA A 431 -10.29 -18.13 -2.14
CA ALA A 431 -8.89 -17.68 -2.24
C ALA A 431 -7.90 -18.82 -1.95
N SER A 432 -8.15 -19.66 -0.94
CA SER A 432 -7.35 -20.85 -0.63
C SER A 432 -7.31 -21.82 -1.81
N LEU A 433 -8.47 -22.09 -2.44
CA LEU A 433 -8.57 -22.95 -3.61
C LEU A 433 -7.73 -22.41 -4.78
N TRP A 434 -7.72 -21.10 -5.01
CA TRP A 434 -6.90 -20.49 -6.06
C TRP A 434 -5.41 -20.50 -5.78
N ASN A 435 -4.99 -20.28 -4.53
CA ASN A 435 -3.59 -20.46 -4.15
C ASN A 435 -3.12 -21.91 -4.38
N TRP A 436 -3.97 -22.89 -4.02
CA TRP A 436 -3.69 -24.31 -4.27
C TRP A 436 -3.63 -24.62 -5.77
N ARG A 437 -4.62 -24.17 -6.54
CA ARG A 437 -4.67 -24.35 -8.00
C ARG A 437 -3.46 -23.76 -8.72
N THR A 438 -3.08 -22.52 -8.40
CA THR A 438 -1.94 -21.86 -9.03
C THR A 438 -0.62 -22.56 -8.71
N PHE A 439 -0.46 -23.01 -7.48
CA PHE A 439 0.71 -23.78 -7.06
C PHE A 439 0.83 -25.11 -7.81
N ILE A 440 -0.26 -25.88 -7.88
CA ILE A 440 -0.31 -27.16 -8.61
C ILE A 440 -0.10 -26.97 -10.10
N ASN A 441 -0.71 -25.94 -10.71
CA ASN A 441 -0.47 -25.62 -12.12
C ASN A 441 1.02 -25.33 -12.38
N THR A 442 1.68 -24.61 -11.48
CA THR A 442 3.12 -24.30 -11.61
C THR A 442 3.97 -25.58 -11.52
N LEU A 443 3.65 -26.50 -10.61
CA LEU A 443 4.32 -27.79 -10.52
C LEU A 443 4.06 -28.67 -11.74
N TYR A 444 2.83 -28.64 -12.27
CA TYR A 444 2.42 -29.46 -13.40
C TYR A 444 3.24 -29.16 -14.65
N TRP A 445 3.44 -27.89 -14.99
CA TRP A 445 4.19 -27.48 -16.18
C TRP A 445 5.71 -27.53 -16.03
N ARG A 446 6.20 -28.06 -14.90
CA ARG A 446 7.63 -28.29 -14.64
C ARG A 446 7.93 -29.79 -14.67
N ASP A 447 8.43 -30.26 -15.81
CA ASP A 447 8.63 -31.69 -16.06
C ASP A 447 9.55 -32.36 -15.02
N ASP A 448 10.53 -31.62 -14.49
CA ASP A 448 11.44 -32.05 -13.42
C ASP A 448 10.74 -32.30 -12.07
N LEU A 449 9.56 -31.72 -11.86
CA LEU A 449 8.82 -31.77 -10.60
C LEU A 449 7.46 -32.49 -10.72
N ARG A 450 7.07 -32.93 -11.92
CA ARG A 450 5.77 -33.55 -12.17
C ARG A 450 5.71 -34.94 -11.52
N LYS A 451 4.99 -35.04 -10.39
CA LYS A 451 4.75 -36.29 -9.64
C LYS A 451 3.30 -36.78 -9.85
N PRO A 452 3.00 -38.08 -9.67
CA PRO A 452 1.64 -38.62 -9.88
C PRO A 452 0.53 -37.91 -9.07
N TRP A 453 0.85 -37.48 -7.85
CA TRP A 453 -0.09 -36.73 -7.01
C TRP A 453 -0.38 -35.32 -7.56
N VAL A 454 0.59 -34.69 -8.24
CA VAL A 454 0.43 -33.38 -8.90
C VAL A 454 -0.50 -33.51 -10.09
N GLU A 455 -0.31 -34.54 -10.92
CA GLU A 455 -1.18 -34.85 -12.06
C GLU A 455 -2.64 -35.02 -11.60
N THR A 456 -2.83 -35.84 -10.56
CA THR A 456 -4.17 -36.11 -10.00
C THR A 456 -4.84 -34.82 -9.53
N GLN A 457 -4.11 -33.98 -8.79
CA GLN A 457 -4.66 -32.72 -8.29
C GLN A 457 -4.88 -31.69 -9.40
N TYR A 458 -3.99 -31.63 -10.40
CA TYR A 458 -4.14 -30.76 -11.56
C TYR A 458 -5.45 -31.08 -12.30
N GLN A 459 -5.71 -32.36 -12.55
CA GLN A 459 -6.95 -32.81 -13.18
C GLN A 459 -8.19 -32.42 -12.37
N VAL A 460 -8.15 -32.58 -11.03
CA VAL A 460 -9.26 -32.20 -10.14
C VAL A 460 -9.50 -30.69 -10.11
N LEU A 461 -8.44 -29.89 -9.95
CA LEU A 461 -8.51 -28.44 -9.79
C LEU A 461 -8.84 -27.71 -11.09
N ASN A 462 -8.64 -28.35 -12.24
CA ASN A 462 -8.98 -27.81 -13.55
C ASN A 462 -10.25 -28.46 -14.15
N ARG A 463 -11.04 -29.21 -13.35
CA ARG A 463 -12.37 -29.70 -13.76
C ARG A 463 -13.32 -28.54 -14.09
N ARG A 464 -14.29 -28.81 -14.95
CA ARG A 464 -15.37 -27.88 -15.34
C ARG A 464 -16.08 -27.24 -14.13
N THR A 465 -16.29 -27.99 -13.05
CA THR A 465 -16.94 -27.49 -11.82
C THR A 465 -16.13 -26.40 -11.12
N VAL A 466 -14.81 -26.55 -11.03
CA VAL A 466 -13.92 -25.53 -10.45
C VAL A 466 -13.80 -24.33 -11.40
N ASN A 467 -13.70 -24.57 -12.71
CA ASN A 467 -13.64 -23.49 -13.71
C ASN A 467 -14.89 -22.60 -13.71
N ARG A 468 -16.07 -23.11 -13.30
CA ARG A 468 -17.28 -22.28 -13.12
C ARG A 468 -17.11 -21.18 -12.06
N LEU A 469 -16.17 -21.32 -11.13
CA LEU A 469 -15.87 -20.31 -10.11
C LEU A 469 -14.87 -19.25 -10.59
N GLU A 470 -14.25 -19.44 -11.75
CA GLU A 470 -13.20 -18.55 -12.26
C GLU A 470 -13.66 -17.11 -12.53
N PRO A 471 -14.85 -16.87 -13.12
CA PRO A 471 -15.35 -15.50 -13.28
C PRO A 471 -15.47 -14.79 -11.93
N LEU A 472 -15.94 -15.48 -10.88
CA LEU A 472 -16.06 -14.91 -9.54
C LEU A 472 -14.69 -14.60 -8.93
N ALA A 473 -13.73 -15.54 -9.03
CA ALA A 473 -12.38 -15.36 -8.51
C ALA A 473 -11.67 -14.17 -9.20
N LYS A 474 -11.75 -14.07 -10.53
CA LYS A 474 -11.16 -12.98 -11.32
C LYS A 474 -11.86 -11.64 -11.09
N LEU A 475 -13.20 -11.62 -11.02
CA LEU A 475 -14.00 -10.42 -10.71
C LEU A 475 -13.61 -9.83 -9.35
N THR A 476 -13.37 -10.70 -8.37
CA THR A 476 -12.99 -10.31 -6.99
C THR A 476 -11.49 -10.26 -6.76
N ARG A 477 -10.67 -10.55 -7.78
CA ARG A 477 -9.21 -10.69 -7.69
C ARG A 477 -8.73 -11.58 -6.53
N LEU A 478 -9.56 -12.58 -6.19
CA LEU A 478 -9.24 -13.66 -5.25
C LEU A 478 -8.51 -14.82 -5.92
N ASP A 479 -8.22 -14.71 -7.22
CA ASP A 479 -7.32 -15.57 -7.98
C ASP A 479 -5.84 -15.34 -7.60
N GLN A 480 -5.54 -15.53 -6.32
CA GLN A 480 -4.26 -15.20 -5.72
C GLN A 480 -3.16 -16.22 -6.06
N SER A 481 -1.93 -15.72 -6.14
CA SER A 481 -0.69 -16.49 -6.17
C SER A 481 0.41 -15.67 -5.47
N TRP A 482 1.25 -16.32 -4.66
CA TRP A 482 2.23 -15.66 -3.80
C TRP A 482 3.68 -16.09 -4.14
N SER A 483 4.11 -15.92 -5.39
CA SER A 483 5.44 -16.34 -5.86
C SER A 483 6.53 -15.25 -5.71
N ILE A 484 6.59 -14.57 -4.56
CA ILE A 484 7.55 -13.47 -4.33
C ILE A 484 8.99 -14.02 -4.28
N PHE A 485 9.87 -13.53 -5.15
CA PHE A 485 11.24 -14.07 -5.37
C PHE A 485 11.26 -15.58 -5.65
N ALA A 486 10.22 -16.09 -6.31
CA ALA A 486 10.00 -17.52 -6.50
C ALA A 486 9.46 -17.82 -7.91
N PRO A 487 9.62 -19.06 -8.43
CA PRO A 487 10.34 -20.17 -7.79
C PRO A 487 11.85 -19.94 -7.78
N ASN A 488 12.43 -19.47 -8.88
CA ASN A 488 13.84 -19.08 -8.92
C ASN A 488 14.02 -17.64 -8.44
N PRO A 489 15.12 -17.31 -7.73
CA PRO A 489 15.52 -15.93 -7.55
C PRO A 489 15.79 -15.28 -8.93
N PRO A 490 15.78 -13.94 -9.05
CA PRO A 490 16.18 -13.25 -10.27
C PRO A 490 17.62 -13.61 -10.65
N MET A 491 17.82 -14.01 -11.90
CA MET A 491 19.15 -14.29 -12.48
C MET A 491 19.36 -13.51 -13.78
N ASP A 492 18.27 -13.05 -14.39
CA ASP A 492 18.16 -12.30 -15.63
C ASP A 492 18.47 -10.81 -15.41
N ASP A 493 19.72 -10.50 -15.04
CA ASP A 493 20.18 -9.12 -14.86
C ASP A 493 20.73 -8.51 -16.17
N GLY A 494 20.91 -7.19 -16.18
CA GLY A 494 21.39 -6.45 -17.33
C GLY A 494 20.82 -5.03 -17.43
N TRP A 495 21.07 -4.37 -18.55
CA TRP A 495 20.55 -3.02 -18.80
C TRP A 495 20.21 -2.79 -20.27
N TYR A 496 19.26 -1.88 -20.51
CA TYR A 496 18.88 -1.47 -21.85
C TYR A 496 19.76 -0.32 -22.36
N VAL A 497 20.08 -0.37 -23.64
CA VAL A 497 20.67 0.73 -24.41
C VAL A 497 19.80 0.95 -25.63
N VAL A 498 19.24 2.16 -25.78
CA VAL A 498 18.34 2.49 -26.89
C VAL A 498 19.01 3.51 -27.78
N THR A 499 19.53 3.04 -28.90
CA THR A 499 20.22 3.89 -29.88
C THR A 499 19.25 4.35 -30.94
N ALA A 500 19.27 5.65 -31.26
CA ALA A 500 18.50 6.19 -32.36
C ALA A 500 19.40 7.00 -33.30
N THR A 501 19.13 6.89 -34.60
CA THR A 501 19.70 7.78 -35.63
C THR A 501 18.66 8.83 -35.94
N LEU A 502 19.04 10.11 -35.85
CA LEU A 502 18.17 11.24 -36.13
C LEU A 502 18.20 11.62 -37.62
N LYS A 503 17.24 12.43 -38.06
CA LYS A 503 17.17 12.90 -39.46
C LYS A 503 18.37 13.74 -39.89
N ASP A 504 19.02 14.45 -38.98
CA ASP A 504 20.27 15.19 -39.22
C ASP A 504 21.53 14.30 -39.25
N GLY A 505 21.37 12.98 -39.06
CA GLY A 505 22.45 12.00 -39.08
C GLY A 505 23.15 11.77 -37.73
N SER A 506 22.80 12.53 -36.68
CA SER A 506 23.35 12.30 -35.35
C SER A 506 22.82 11.01 -34.70
N GLU A 507 23.65 10.40 -33.86
CA GLU A 507 23.24 9.25 -33.02
C GLU A 507 22.97 9.70 -31.59
N VAL A 508 22.00 9.04 -30.94
CA VAL A 508 21.63 9.36 -29.55
C VAL A 508 21.28 8.10 -28.76
N ASP A 509 21.72 8.04 -27.50
CA ASP A 509 21.14 7.14 -26.50
C ASP A 509 19.90 7.82 -25.89
N ILE A 510 18.71 7.32 -26.26
CA ILE A 510 17.42 7.89 -25.86
C ILE A 510 17.19 7.78 -24.35
N LEU A 511 17.63 6.69 -23.70
CA LEU A 511 17.38 6.49 -22.27
C LEU A 511 18.29 7.38 -21.41
N ARG A 512 19.53 7.62 -21.87
CA ARG A 512 20.47 8.51 -21.18
C ARG A 512 20.34 9.98 -21.60
N ASN A 513 19.62 10.26 -22.68
CA ASN A 513 19.52 11.57 -23.33
C ASN A 513 20.91 12.12 -23.70
N GLN A 514 21.72 11.27 -24.33
CA GLN A 514 23.13 11.54 -24.65
C GLN A 514 23.33 11.48 -26.16
N ILE A 515 23.61 12.64 -26.77
CA ILE A 515 23.87 12.78 -28.21
C ILE A 515 25.36 12.52 -28.48
N GLY A 516 25.66 11.77 -29.55
CA GLY A 516 27.01 11.40 -29.96
C GLY A 516 27.42 10.03 -29.43
N THR A 517 28.41 9.99 -28.54
CA THR A 517 29.02 8.73 -28.10
C THR A 517 28.05 7.86 -27.30
N ILE A 518 27.75 6.65 -27.80
CA ILE A 518 26.92 5.66 -27.11
C ILE A 518 27.75 4.93 -26.04
N THR A 519 27.30 4.95 -24.79
CA THR A 519 27.94 4.24 -23.68
C THR A 519 27.32 2.86 -23.48
N TRP A 520 28.11 1.82 -23.77
CA TRP A 520 27.69 0.42 -23.62
C TRP A 520 27.90 -0.13 -22.21
N ASP A 521 28.76 0.52 -21.42
CA ASP A 521 29.12 0.07 -20.06
C ASP A 521 27.93 0.06 -19.10
N LYS A 522 28.05 -0.82 -18.10
CA LYS A 522 27.08 -1.01 -17.03
C LYS A 522 26.80 0.32 -16.33
N PRO A 523 25.53 0.77 -16.28
CA PRO A 523 25.20 2.05 -15.68
C PRO A 523 25.46 2.03 -14.17
N THR A 524 26.00 3.13 -13.67
CA THR A 524 26.09 3.38 -12.24
C THR A 524 24.70 3.35 -11.61
N ARG A 525 24.62 3.10 -10.30
CA ARG A 525 23.34 3.11 -9.56
C ARG A 525 22.57 4.43 -9.77
N LYS A 526 23.29 5.56 -9.84
CA LYS A 526 22.67 6.89 -10.04
C LYS A 526 22.02 7.00 -11.42
N GLU A 527 22.72 6.57 -12.47
CA GLU A 527 22.20 6.56 -13.84
C GLU A 527 21.00 5.61 -13.98
N ARG A 528 21.13 4.40 -13.44
CA ARG A 528 20.05 3.41 -13.43
C ARG A 528 18.79 3.92 -12.73
N ASN A 529 18.95 4.57 -11.57
CA ASN A 529 17.81 5.15 -10.85
C ASN A 529 17.15 6.32 -11.60
N LYS A 530 17.89 7.05 -12.44
CA LYS A 530 17.34 8.10 -13.30
C LYS A 530 16.46 7.52 -14.41
N VAL A 531 16.88 6.40 -15.00
CA VAL A 531 16.10 5.68 -16.04
C VAL A 531 14.89 4.98 -15.42
N LEU A 532 15.11 4.22 -14.35
CA LEU A 532 14.09 3.38 -13.75
C LEU A 532 13.11 4.14 -12.84
N LYS A 533 13.42 5.36 -12.39
CA LYS A 533 12.55 6.30 -11.63
C LYS A 533 11.86 5.75 -10.36
N ASN A 534 10.94 4.81 -10.51
CA ASN A 534 10.09 4.22 -9.48
C ASN A 534 9.91 2.70 -9.69
N MET A 535 9.17 2.05 -8.80
CA MET A 535 8.98 0.59 -8.84
C MET A 535 8.19 0.13 -10.09
N GLN A 536 7.29 0.96 -10.61
CA GLN A 536 6.47 0.62 -11.78
C GLN A 536 7.33 0.51 -13.05
N TRP A 537 8.19 1.49 -13.28
CA TRP A 537 9.17 1.44 -14.37
C TRP A 537 10.18 0.31 -14.18
N ARG A 538 10.69 0.07 -12.96
CA ARG A 538 11.51 -1.14 -12.66
C ARG A 538 10.80 -2.41 -13.09
N SER A 539 9.55 -2.59 -12.65
CA SER A 539 8.73 -3.77 -12.97
C SER A 539 8.51 -3.89 -14.47
N TYR A 540 8.28 -2.78 -15.17
CA TYR A 540 8.14 -2.75 -16.63
C TYR A 540 9.40 -3.27 -17.32
N PHE A 541 10.58 -2.72 -17.00
CA PHE A 541 11.84 -3.13 -17.60
C PHE A 541 12.21 -4.59 -17.28
N ILE A 542 11.93 -5.08 -16.07
CA ILE A 542 12.09 -6.50 -15.72
C ILE A 542 11.21 -7.36 -16.63
N ARG A 543 9.97 -6.96 -16.90
CA ARG A 543 9.08 -7.72 -17.80
C ARG A 543 9.44 -7.58 -19.27
N LEU A 544 9.97 -6.43 -19.68
CA LEU A 544 10.46 -6.19 -21.03
C LEU A 544 11.57 -7.18 -21.40
N ASN A 545 12.33 -7.68 -20.42
CA ASN A 545 13.38 -8.65 -20.67
C ASN A 545 12.86 -10.08 -20.85
N ARG A 546 11.66 -10.37 -20.33
CA ARG A 546 11.04 -11.71 -20.34
C ARG A 546 10.29 -11.97 -21.64
N SER A 547 9.69 -13.15 -21.78
CA SER A 547 8.93 -13.57 -22.97
C SER A 547 7.80 -12.61 -23.36
N ILE A 548 7.19 -11.91 -22.40
CA ILE A 548 6.18 -10.89 -22.68
C ILE A 548 6.75 -9.64 -23.35
N GLY A 549 8.06 -9.43 -23.26
CA GLY A 549 8.79 -8.33 -23.87
C GLY A 549 8.58 -8.22 -25.37
N ASP A 550 8.42 -9.34 -26.08
CA ASP A 550 8.23 -9.34 -27.54
C ASP A 550 6.93 -8.64 -27.96
N ILE A 551 5.92 -8.64 -27.08
CA ILE A 551 4.66 -7.92 -27.27
C ILE A 551 4.80 -6.44 -26.85
N LEU A 552 5.68 -6.14 -25.89
CA LEU A 552 5.82 -4.81 -25.28
C LEU A 552 6.84 -3.91 -25.99
N LEU A 553 7.89 -4.48 -26.58
CA LEU A 553 8.97 -3.76 -27.25
C LEU A 553 8.49 -2.83 -28.39
N PRO A 554 7.57 -3.25 -29.27
CA PRO A 554 7.04 -2.36 -30.31
C PRO A 554 6.33 -1.12 -29.73
N GLU A 555 5.51 -1.30 -28.70
CA GLU A 555 4.80 -0.19 -28.05
C GLU A 555 5.74 0.73 -27.28
N PHE A 556 6.77 0.15 -26.64
CA PHE A 556 7.81 0.92 -25.97
C PHE A 556 8.62 1.76 -26.95
N ALA A 557 9.07 1.18 -28.07
CA ALA A 557 9.77 1.90 -29.13
C ALA A 557 8.91 3.04 -29.69
N ALA A 558 7.64 2.75 -30.00
CA ALA A 558 6.71 3.76 -30.50
C ALA A 558 6.46 4.90 -29.49
N TYR A 559 6.40 4.57 -28.19
CA TYR A 559 6.33 5.57 -27.12
C TYR A 559 7.57 6.45 -27.07
N LEU A 560 8.78 5.87 -27.11
CA LEU A 560 10.03 6.62 -27.09
C LEU A 560 10.15 7.56 -28.30
N VAL A 561 9.78 7.09 -29.50
CA VAL A 561 9.78 7.91 -30.72
C VAL A 561 8.83 9.10 -30.60
N ARG A 562 7.60 8.86 -30.11
CA ARG A 562 6.62 9.94 -29.89
C ARG A 562 7.12 10.97 -28.89
N GLU A 563 7.62 10.53 -27.73
CA GLU A 563 8.12 11.44 -26.70
C GLU A 563 9.35 12.22 -27.18
N TRP A 564 10.27 11.59 -27.91
CA TRP A 564 11.43 12.27 -28.47
C TRP A 564 11.01 13.34 -29.48
N ASN A 565 10.24 12.96 -30.50
CA ASN A 565 9.86 13.87 -31.58
C ASN A 565 8.99 15.03 -31.05
N GLN A 566 8.14 14.82 -30.03
CA GLN A 566 7.34 15.90 -29.44
C GLN A 566 8.17 16.98 -28.75
N ASN A 567 9.39 16.67 -28.33
CA ASN A 567 10.24 17.56 -27.54
C ASN A 567 11.46 18.09 -28.32
N ASN A 568 11.61 17.73 -29.59
CA ASN A 568 12.76 18.08 -30.42
C ASN A 568 12.30 18.67 -31.77
N LEU A 569 13.24 19.30 -32.48
CA LEU A 569 12.97 19.87 -33.81
C LEU A 569 12.75 18.76 -34.85
N ASP A 570 12.06 19.07 -35.95
CA ASP A 570 11.81 18.13 -37.05
C ASP A 570 13.11 17.52 -37.62
N SER A 571 14.21 18.30 -37.67
CA SER A 571 15.54 17.83 -38.10
C SER A 571 16.15 16.80 -37.15
N GLN A 572 15.71 16.78 -35.90
CA GLN A 572 16.15 15.86 -34.85
C GLN A 572 15.14 14.74 -34.59
N HIS A 573 14.12 14.59 -35.45
CA HIS A 573 13.21 13.46 -35.33
C HIS A 573 13.95 12.14 -35.58
N ILE A 574 13.50 11.10 -34.87
CA ILE A 574 14.07 9.76 -34.99
C ILE A 574 13.78 9.20 -36.40
N LYS A 575 14.85 8.81 -37.10
CA LYS A 575 14.81 8.10 -38.39
C LYS A 575 14.82 6.59 -38.20
N SER A 576 15.63 6.09 -37.27
CA SER A 576 15.66 4.67 -36.88
C SER A 576 15.97 4.54 -35.40
N LEU A 577 15.44 3.49 -34.78
CA LEU A 577 15.66 3.18 -33.37
C LEU A 577 15.92 1.68 -33.20
N THR A 578 16.95 1.37 -32.43
CA THR A 578 17.29 -0.01 -32.02
C THR A 578 17.34 -0.10 -30.51
N ILE A 579 16.70 -1.13 -29.96
CA ILE A 579 16.71 -1.46 -28.54
C ILE A 579 17.66 -2.65 -28.35
N TYR A 580 18.76 -2.41 -27.63
CA TYR A 580 19.66 -3.46 -27.17
C TYR A 580 19.42 -3.77 -25.70
N PHE A 581 19.63 -5.02 -25.34
CA PHE A 581 19.77 -5.46 -23.95
C PHE A 581 21.19 -5.99 -23.75
N MET A 582 21.89 -5.46 -22.78
CA MET A 582 23.19 -5.94 -22.33
C MET A 582 22.91 -6.99 -21.26
N ASP A 583 22.87 -8.26 -21.66
CA ASP A 583 22.58 -9.40 -20.79
C ASP A 583 23.78 -9.69 -19.90
N GLU A 584 23.58 -9.61 -18.60
CA GLU A 584 24.56 -9.92 -17.57
C GLU A 584 23.94 -10.95 -16.61
N THR A 585 23.71 -12.15 -17.13
CA THR A 585 23.19 -13.25 -16.32
C THR A 585 24.06 -13.48 -15.08
N THR A 586 23.43 -13.47 -13.90
CA THR A 586 24.13 -13.73 -12.64
C THR A 586 24.53 -15.21 -12.58
N VAL A 587 25.82 -15.48 -12.39
CA VAL A 587 26.40 -16.82 -12.27
C VAL A 587 26.65 -17.21 -10.81
N SER A 588 27.14 -18.42 -10.56
CA SER A 588 27.40 -18.90 -9.20
C SER A 588 28.53 -18.11 -8.50
N PRO A 589 28.56 -18.08 -7.15
CA PRO A 589 29.64 -17.40 -6.42
C PRO A 589 31.04 -17.84 -6.87
N GLY A 590 31.88 -16.87 -7.25
CA GLY A 590 33.26 -17.10 -7.69
C GLY A 590 33.43 -17.30 -9.21
N GLU A 591 32.33 -17.46 -9.96
CA GLU A 591 32.38 -17.49 -11.42
C GLU A 591 32.41 -16.08 -12.00
N LYS A 592 33.04 -15.93 -13.18
CA LYS A 592 33.14 -14.63 -13.86
C LYS A 592 31.84 -14.36 -14.64
N GLN A 593 31.16 -13.28 -14.29
CA GLN A 593 30.03 -12.76 -15.07
C GLN A 593 30.53 -12.25 -16.44
N THR A 594 29.76 -12.53 -17.48
CA THR A 594 30.02 -12.04 -18.85
C THR A 594 28.82 -11.23 -19.33
N VAL A 595 29.10 -10.23 -20.18
CA VAL A 595 28.06 -9.36 -20.74
C VAL A 595 27.91 -9.66 -22.21
N THR A 596 26.69 -10.01 -22.63
CA THR A 596 26.36 -10.26 -24.04
C THR A 596 25.44 -9.17 -24.57
N LYS A 597 25.79 -8.56 -25.70
CA LYS A 597 24.93 -7.57 -26.37
C LYS A 597 23.89 -8.28 -27.22
N VAL A 598 22.62 -8.11 -26.88
CA VAL A 598 21.48 -8.71 -27.58
C VAL A 598 20.64 -7.62 -28.23
N GLU A 599 20.43 -7.71 -29.55
CA GLU A 599 19.46 -6.86 -30.24
C GLU A 599 18.05 -7.39 -29.97
N ARG A 600 17.18 -6.56 -29.40
CA ARG A 600 15.82 -6.95 -28.99
C ARG A 600 14.75 -6.44 -29.94
N TYR A 601 14.94 -5.27 -30.52
CA TYR A 601 13.96 -4.67 -31.42
C TYR A 601 14.58 -3.59 -32.30
N VAL A 602 14.17 -3.51 -33.56
CA VAL A 602 14.59 -2.48 -34.52
C VAL A 602 13.35 -1.92 -35.22
N ILE A 603 13.29 -0.60 -35.38
CA ILE A 603 12.32 0.07 -36.22
C ILE A 603 13.00 1.14 -37.07
N GLN A 604 12.64 1.18 -38.35
CA GLN A 604 13.07 2.20 -39.29
C GLN A 604 11.86 2.94 -39.82
N PHE A 605 11.93 4.27 -39.83
CA PHE A 605 10.91 5.13 -40.41
C PHE A 605 11.32 5.51 -41.84
N PRO A 606 10.37 5.52 -42.79
CA PRO A 606 10.63 5.91 -44.16
C PRO A 606 11.12 7.35 -44.30
#